data_AF-A0A378AAC7-F1
#
_entry.id   AF-A0A378AAC7-F1
#
_cell.length_a   1.000
_cell.length_b   1.000
_cell.length_c   1.000
_cell.angle_alpha   90.00
_cell.angle_beta   90.00
_cell.angle_gamma   90.00
#
_symmetry.space_group_name_H-M   'P 1'
#
loop_
_entity.id
_entity.type
_entity.pdbx_description
1 polymer ?
#
loop_
_entity_poly.entity_id
_entity_poly.type
_entity_poly.pdbx_seq_one_letter_code
_entity_poly.pdbx_strand_id
1 'polypeptide(L)' 'MDAMMRADLGVWSPTLKGAYVQVNANNIGDREYISGCYGTGNCYWGAERSVIATVGYDF' A
#
# COMPACT_ATOMS: atom_id res chain seq x y z
N MET A 1 6.93 3.10 7.52
CA MET A 1 7.41 1.76 7.09
C MET A 1 6.34 1.20 6.21
N ASP A 2 6.73 0.73 5.04
CA ASP A 2 5.81 0.37 3.98
C ASP A 2 6.12 -1.04 3.51
N ALA A 3 5.10 -1.74 3.03
CA ALA A 3 5.18 -3.12 2.59
C ALA A 3 4.34 -3.33 1.33
N MET A 4 4.83 -4.17 0.43
CA MET A 4 4.09 -4.59 -0.75
C MET A 4 4.18 -6.10 -0.93
N MET A 5 3.07 -6.70 -1.36
CA MET A 5 3.01 -8.10 -1.74
C MET A 5 2.20 -8.23 -3.02
N ARG A 6 2.74 -8.95 -4.01
CA ARG A 6 2.05 -9.28 -5.25
C ARG A 6 2.02 -10.79 -5.43
N ALA A 7 0.88 -11.30 -5.87
CA ALA A 7 0.64 -12.70 -6.16
C ALA A 7 0.08 -12.85 -7.58
N ASP A 8 0.78 -13.64 -8.40
CA ASP A 8 0.34 -13.96 -9.75
C ASP A 8 -0.62 -15.16 -9.71
N LEU A 9 -1.85 -14.94 -10.15
CA LEU A 9 -2.93 -15.93 -10.05
C LEU A 9 -2.74 -17.09 -11.04
N GLY A 10 -1.93 -16.88 -12.09
CA GLY A 10 -1.57 -17.90 -13.07
C GLY A 10 -0.87 -19.12 -12.48
N VAL A 11 -0.25 -19.00 -11.30
CA VAL A 11 0.41 -20.12 -10.61
C VAL A 11 -0.61 -21.12 -10.04
N TRP A 12 -1.79 -20.63 -9.64
CA TRP A 12 -2.84 -21.47 -9.06
C TRP A 12 -3.85 -21.96 -10.09
N SER A 13 -4.15 -21.15 -11.11
CA SER A 13 -5.02 -21.55 -12.21
C SER A 13 -4.48 -21.06 -13.55
N PRO A 14 -4.27 -21.96 -14.54
CA PRO A 14 -3.86 -21.58 -15.89
C PRO A 14 -4.86 -20.64 -16.58
N THR A 15 -6.14 -20.67 -16.20
CA THR A 15 -7.18 -19.78 -16.73
C THR A 15 -7.02 -18.33 -16.28
N LEU A 16 -6.22 -18.08 -15.24
CA LEU A 16 -5.93 -16.77 -14.69
C LEU A 16 -4.50 -16.31 -15.05
N LYS A 17 -3.88 -16.92 -16.05
CA LYS A 17 -2.57 -16.49 -16.55
C LYS A 17 -2.62 -15.01 -16.94
N GLY A 18 -1.68 -14.22 -16.43
CA GLY A 18 -1.66 -12.76 -16.62
C GLY A 18 -2.39 -11.99 -15.51
N ALA A 19 -3.35 -12.59 -14.81
CA ALA A 19 -4.02 -11.95 -13.68
C ALA A 19 -3.13 -11.92 -12.43
N TYR A 20 -3.16 -10.81 -11.70
CA TYR A 20 -2.43 -10.64 -10.45
C TYR A 20 -3.26 -9.89 -9.42
N VAL A 21 -2.94 -10.14 -8.15
CA VAL A 21 -3.43 -9.36 -7.02
C VAL A 21 -2.23 -8.79 -6.29
N GLN A 22 -2.29 -7.50 -5.97
CA GLN A 22 -1.25 -6.80 -5.23
C GLN A 22 -1.87 -6.07 -4.04
N VAL A 23 -1.21 -6.15 -2.89
CA VAL A 23 -1.55 -5.40 -1.69
C VAL A 23 -0.37 -4.51 -1.34
N ASN A 24 -0.64 -3.22 -1.22
CA ASN A 24 0.32 -2.21 -0.79
C ASN A 24 -0.15 -1.63 0.54
N ALA A 25 0.72 -1.57 1.54
CA ALA A 25 0.46 -0.98 2.82
C ALA A 25 1.51 0.10 3.12
N ASN A 26 1.06 1.33 3.36
CA ASN A 26 1.92 2.41 3.85
C ASN A 26 1.68 2.62 5.34
N ASN A 27 2.73 2.98 6.08
CA ASN A 27 2.71 3.15 7.53
C ASN A 27 2.11 1.91 8.25
N ILE A 28 2.63 0.71 7.95
CA ILE A 28 2.10 -0.57 8.47
C ILE A 28 2.15 -0.68 10.00
N GLY A 29 3.11 -0.01 10.63
CA GLY A 29 3.24 0.10 12.08
C GLY A 29 2.25 1.07 12.73
N ASP A 30 1.36 1.67 11.95
CA ASP A 30 0.29 2.58 12.40
C ASP A 30 0.83 3.72 13.27
N ARG A 31 1.97 4.28 12.85
CA ARG A 31 2.64 5.30 13.63
C ARG A 31 1.87 6.61 13.53
N GLU A 32 1.53 7.17 14.66
CA GLU A 32 1.08 8.55 14.79
C GLU A 32 2.31 9.46 14.94
N TYR A 33 2.48 10.40 14.02
CA TYR A 33 3.62 11.32 14.02
C TYR A 33 3.28 12.62 13.31
N ILE A 34 3.98 13.69 13.65
CA ILE A 34 3.90 14.97 12.93
C ILE A 34 4.81 14.90 11.71
N SER A 35 4.26 15.13 10.52
CA SER A 35 5.03 15.13 9.27
C SER A 35 5.86 16.39 9.11
N GLY A 36 5.37 17.52 9.61
CA GLY A 36 6.08 18.79 9.62
C GLY A 36 5.28 19.90 10.27
N CYS A 37 5.97 20.97 10.64
CA CYS A 37 5.36 22.18 11.17
C CYS A 37 5.81 23.41 10.37
N TYR A 38 4.87 24.29 10.07
CA TYR A 38 5.11 25.64 9.59
C TYR A 38 5.05 26.62 10.78
N GLY A 39 6.24 27.00 11.28
CA GLY A 39 6.37 27.82 12.47
C GLY A 39 6.03 27.05 13.75
N THR A 40 5.74 27.78 14.84
CA THR A 40 5.49 27.21 16.18
C THR A 40 4.04 26.78 16.42
N GLY A 41 3.10 27.19 15.55
CA GLY A 41 1.66 26.98 15.78
C GLY A 41 0.96 26.08 14.77
N ASN A 42 1.55 25.80 13.60
CA ASN A 42 0.88 25.03 12.55
C ASN A 42 1.65 23.75 12.28
N CYS A 43 1.22 22.65 12.89
CA CYS A 43 1.77 21.32 12.63
C CYS A 43 0.76 20.45 11.90
N TYR A 44 1.27 19.60 11.00
CA TYR A 44 0.47 18.68 10.21
C TYR A 44 0.79 17.25 10.60
N TRP A 45 -0.25 16.45 10.77
CA TRP A 45 -0.10 15.02 10.98
C TRP A 45 0.49 14.34 9.75
N GLY A 46 1.27 13.30 9.99
CA GLY A 46 1.71 12.38 8.95
C GLY A 46 0.55 11.55 8.43
N ALA A 47 0.76 10.95 7.26
CA ALA A 47 -0.23 10.06 6.68
C ALA A 47 -0.41 8.85 7.60
N GLU A 48 -1.66 8.58 7.94
CA GLU A 48 -2.06 7.38 8.67
C GLU A 48 -1.81 6.13 7.80
N ARG A 49 -1.99 4.96 8.41
CA ARG A 49 -1.90 3.70 7.70
C ARG A 49 -2.91 3.65 6.56
N SER A 50 -2.41 3.36 5.35
CA SER A 50 -3.25 3.12 4.18
C SER A 50 -2.95 1.75 3.61
N VAL A 51 -4.00 1.02 3.22
CA VAL A 51 -3.90 -0.30 2.60
C VAL A 51 -4.70 -0.29 1.31
N ILE A 52 -4.02 -0.60 0.20
CA ILE A 52 -4.60 -0.61 -1.14
C ILE A 52 -4.47 -2.01 -1.71
N ALA A 53 -5.61 -2.61 -2.07
CA ALA A 53 -5.67 -3.82 -2.86
C ALA A 53 -5.88 -3.46 -4.33
N THR A 54 -5.03 -4.00 -5.19
CA THR A 54 -5.07 -3.82 -6.63
C THR A 54 -5.25 -5.17 -7.30
N VAL A 55 -6.22 -5.27 -8.19
CA VAL A 55 -6.39 -6.42 -9.08
C VAL A 55 -6.07 -5.94 -10.49
N GLY A 56 -5.22 -6.68 -11.19
CA GLY A 56 -4.80 -6.32 -12.54
C GLY A 56 -4.60 -7.54 -13.42
N TYR A 57 -4.35 -7.27 -14.69
CA TYR A 57 -4.12 -8.28 -15.71
C TYR A 57 -3.06 -7.80 -16.70
N ASP A 58 -2.03 -8.61 -16.89
CA ASP A 58 -0.96 -8.41 -17.87
C ASP A 58 -1.32 -9.18 -19.15
N PHE A 59 -1.45 -8.46 -20.27
CA PHE A 59 -1.84 -9.00 -21.59
C PHE A 59 -0.66 -9.56 -22.38
#